data_AF-A0A9D9KCU4-F1
#
_entry.id   AF-A0A9D9KCU4-F1
#
_cell.length_a   1.000
_cell.length_b   1.000
_cell.length_c   1.000
_cell.angle_alpha   90.00
_cell.angle_beta   90.00
_cell.angle_gamma   90.00
#
_symmetry.space_group_name_H-M   'P 1'
#
loop_
_entity.id
_entity.type
_entity.pdbx_description
1 polymer ?
#
loop_
_entity_poly.entity_id
_entity_poly.type
_entity_poly.pdbx_seq_one_letter_code
_entity_poly.pdbx_strand_id
1 'polypeptide(L)'
;MKLTLKRILALSLSCLVAAISWSWSDTAAALPTASELFRNAYTNRYTWDAEFPGYSATVLVKSGNVREKGVVLVESDLNVSVFDIEDSDLRDFVKGQVQMETIHRRRLPFETVHGDRQFILEGVDEMGASIVREVGDESNSFYKVKDGTIAQVNRILQGVAVTVDTLETQSTPKGMLVTHFQTEFRDPESGQILEQEDVVDRHEQIGGYYLLTQRSIEQIPEATLSEFAMPDVSLRFDEIQPL
;
A
#
# COMPACT_ATOMS: atom_id res chain seq x y z
N MET A 1 -36.35 -2.14 32.06
CA MET A 1 -37.57 -1.44 31.60
C MET A 1 -38.04 -2.11 30.32
N LYS A 2 -39.04 -3.00 30.40
CA LYS A 2 -39.66 -3.70 29.26
C LYS A 2 -40.93 -2.95 28.90
N LEU A 3 -41.15 -2.63 27.63
CA LEU A 3 -42.48 -2.28 27.13
C LEU A 3 -42.72 -2.92 25.77
N THR A 4 -43.61 -3.90 25.79
CA THR A 4 -44.44 -4.33 24.67
C THR A 4 -45.83 -3.75 24.89
N LEU A 5 -46.45 -3.15 23.87
CA LEU A 5 -47.88 -3.36 23.62
C LEU A 5 -48.26 -2.97 22.18
N LYS A 6 -49.21 -3.73 21.64
CA LYS A 6 -49.69 -3.78 20.27
C LYS A 6 -51.17 -3.35 20.26
N ARG A 7 -51.65 -2.86 19.10
CA ARG A 7 -53.06 -2.64 18.65
C ARG A 7 -53.65 -1.29 19.10
N ILE A 8 -54.47 -0.56 18.32
CA ILE A 8 -55.69 -0.97 17.58
C ILE A 8 -55.96 -0.03 16.36
N LEU A 9 -56.65 -0.60 15.37
CA LEU A 9 -57.16 -0.09 14.08
C LEU A 9 -58.46 0.74 14.21
N ALA A 10 -58.73 1.73 13.34
CA ALA A 10 -59.94 1.83 12.47
C ALA A 10 -60.25 3.25 11.91
N LEU A 11 -60.28 3.33 10.55
CA LEU A 11 -61.25 3.98 9.62
C LEU A 11 -61.83 5.39 9.93
N SER A 12 -61.93 6.35 9.00
CA SER A 12 -62.49 6.28 7.63
C SER A 12 -62.38 7.63 6.86
N LEU A 13 -62.45 7.55 5.51
CA LEU A 13 -62.99 8.49 4.48
C LEU A 13 -62.50 9.96 4.48
N SER A 14 -62.13 10.64 3.39
CA SER A 14 -62.43 10.51 1.96
C SER A 14 -61.58 11.54 1.16
N CYS A 15 -61.60 11.38 -0.17
CA CYS A 15 -61.37 12.37 -1.24
C CYS A 15 -59.99 12.41 -1.95
N LEU A 16 -60.06 11.96 -3.21
CA LEU A 16 -59.15 12.21 -4.34
C LEU A 16 -58.68 13.68 -4.41
N VAL A 17 -57.37 13.87 -4.62
CA VAL A 17 -56.83 14.60 -5.79
C VAL A 17 -55.49 13.95 -6.17
N ALA A 18 -55.28 13.74 -7.46
CA ALA A 18 -54.09 13.16 -8.04
C ALA A 18 -52.87 14.08 -7.91
N ALA A 19 -51.75 13.49 -7.50
CA ALA A 19 -50.44 13.84 -8.03
C ALA A 19 -49.64 12.53 -8.07
N ILE A 20 -49.40 12.02 -9.27
CA ILE A 20 -48.32 11.05 -9.48
C ILE A 20 -47.05 11.86 -9.27
N SER A 21 -46.57 11.95 -8.03
CA SER A 21 -45.19 12.29 -7.78
C SER A 21 -44.39 11.04 -8.11
N TRP A 22 -43.73 11.06 -9.27
CA TRP A 22 -42.54 10.23 -9.42
C TRP A 22 -41.55 10.75 -8.39
N SER A 23 -41.51 10.14 -7.20
CA SER A 23 -40.36 10.29 -6.34
C SER A 23 -39.22 9.58 -7.05
N TRP A 24 -38.33 10.37 -7.64
CA TRP A 24 -36.99 9.91 -7.89
C TRP A 24 -36.43 9.64 -6.50
N SER A 25 -36.44 8.38 -6.08
CA SER A 25 -35.59 7.95 -4.98
C SER A 25 -34.18 8.08 -5.51
N ASP A 26 -33.61 9.28 -5.41
CA ASP A 26 -32.18 9.44 -5.32
C ASP A 26 -31.78 8.75 -4.02
N THR A 27 -31.59 7.43 -4.08
CA THR A 27 -30.71 6.76 -3.14
C THR A 27 -29.33 7.33 -3.42
N ALA A 28 -29.05 8.49 -2.84
CA ALA A 28 -27.69 8.90 -2.60
C ALA A 28 -27.07 7.74 -1.81
N ALA A 29 -26.16 7.00 -2.45
CA ALA A 29 -25.42 5.95 -1.77
C ALA A 29 -24.82 6.57 -0.50
N ALA A 30 -25.02 5.92 0.65
CA ALA A 30 -24.41 6.37 1.89
C ALA A 30 -22.90 6.48 1.67
N LEU A 31 -22.30 7.60 2.11
CA LEU A 31 -20.85 7.76 2.01
C LEU A 31 -20.18 6.60 2.75
N PRO A 32 -19.13 5.99 2.18
CA PRO A 32 -18.43 4.89 2.82
C PRO A 32 -17.83 5.35 4.16
N THR A 33 -17.87 4.47 5.15
CA THR A 33 -17.18 4.67 6.43
C THR A 33 -15.66 4.71 6.23
N ALA A 34 -14.91 5.23 7.22
CA ALA A 34 -13.44 5.24 7.18
C ALA A 34 -12.85 3.83 7.04
N SER A 35 -13.45 2.84 7.71
CA SER A 35 -13.04 1.43 7.60
C SER A 35 -13.32 0.89 6.20
N GLU A 36 -14.47 1.19 5.59
CA GLU A 36 -14.79 0.78 4.21
C GLU A 36 -13.86 1.46 3.19
N LEU A 37 -13.58 2.75 3.34
CA LEU A 37 -12.63 3.47 2.50
C LEU A 37 -11.25 2.81 2.51
N PHE A 38 -10.69 2.59 3.71
CA PHE A 38 -9.38 1.98 3.84
C PHE A 38 -9.37 0.51 3.40
N ARG A 39 -10.41 -0.25 3.73
CA ARG A 39 -10.58 -1.65 3.28
C ARG A 39 -10.62 -1.76 1.76
N ASN A 40 -11.39 -0.89 1.09
CA ASN A 40 -11.47 -0.89 -0.37
C ASN A 40 -10.10 -0.58 -0.98
N ALA A 41 -9.37 0.42 -0.45
CA ALA A 41 -8.03 0.74 -0.90
C ALA A 41 -7.01 -0.38 -0.65
N TYR A 42 -7.05 -0.99 0.54
CA TYR A 42 -6.18 -2.10 0.93
C TYR A 42 -6.38 -3.33 0.05
N THR A 43 -7.64 -3.68 -0.22
CA THR A 43 -8.02 -4.86 -1.01
C THR A 43 -7.85 -4.65 -2.51
N ASN A 44 -7.79 -3.39 -2.96
CA ASN A 44 -7.49 -3.03 -4.34
C ASN A 44 -5.99 -3.14 -4.69
N ARG A 45 -5.11 -3.51 -3.76
CA ARG A 45 -3.68 -3.74 -4.08
C ARG A 45 -3.50 -5.04 -4.87
N TYR A 46 -2.68 -5.00 -5.91
CA TYR A 46 -2.22 -6.21 -6.56
C TYR A 46 -1.37 -7.04 -5.59
N THR A 47 -1.72 -8.31 -5.45
CA THR A 47 -1.07 -9.29 -4.57
C THR A 47 -0.93 -10.63 -5.29
N TRP A 48 0.09 -11.39 -4.92
CA TRP A 48 0.25 -12.79 -5.29
C TRP A 48 -0.74 -13.64 -4.49
N ASP A 49 -1.39 -14.59 -5.17
CA ASP A 49 -2.35 -15.51 -4.56
C ASP A 49 -1.63 -16.70 -3.90
N ALA A 50 -2.40 -17.59 -3.26
CA ALA A 50 -1.86 -18.73 -2.52
C ALA A 50 -1.16 -19.78 -3.41
N GLU A 51 -1.38 -19.72 -4.73
CA GLU A 51 -0.77 -20.62 -5.72
C GLU A 51 0.54 -20.05 -6.28
N PHE A 52 1.02 -18.91 -5.77
CA PHE A 52 2.27 -18.31 -6.21
C PHE A 52 3.44 -19.29 -6.01
N PRO A 53 4.11 -19.72 -7.09
CA PRO A 53 5.12 -20.77 -6.99
C PRO A 53 6.44 -20.26 -6.39
N GLY A 54 6.63 -18.94 -6.32
CA GLY A 54 7.95 -18.34 -6.18
C GLY A 54 8.62 -18.12 -7.55
N TYR A 55 9.80 -17.51 -7.53
CA TYR A 55 10.63 -17.33 -8.71
C TYR A 55 12.12 -17.26 -8.35
N SER A 56 12.96 -17.51 -9.35
CA SER A 56 14.37 -17.16 -9.33
C SER A 56 14.67 -16.12 -10.41
N ALA A 57 15.70 -15.30 -10.20
CA ALA A 57 16.14 -14.30 -11.17
C ALA A 57 17.63 -14.02 -11.02
N THR A 58 18.29 -13.70 -12.14
CA THR A 58 19.57 -13.01 -12.11
C THR A 58 19.32 -11.56 -11.68
N VAL A 59 19.99 -11.07 -10.64
CA VAL A 59 19.93 -9.65 -10.26
C VAL A 59 21.22 -8.93 -10.66
N LEU A 60 21.08 -7.79 -11.32
CA LEU A 60 22.17 -6.85 -11.59
C LEU A 60 21.96 -5.62 -10.72
N VAL A 61 22.89 -5.38 -9.80
CA VAL A 61 22.86 -4.23 -8.90
C VAL A 61 23.92 -3.22 -9.32
N LYS A 62 23.54 -1.94 -9.31
CA LYS A 62 24.46 -0.81 -9.51
C LYS A 62 24.23 0.16 -8.35
N SER A 63 25.27 0.46 -7.60
CA SER A 63 25.25 1.44 -6.51
C SER A 63 26.49 2.32 -6.62
N GLY A 64 26.30 3.59 -7.02
CA GLY A 64 27.41 4.47 -7.39
C GLY A 64 28.34 3.85 -8.44
N ASN A 65 29.59 3.57 -8.04
CA ASN A 65 30.58 2.93 -8.92
C ASN A 65 30.57 1.39 -8.87
N VAL A 66 29.91 0.81 -7.86
CA VAL A 66 29.83 -0.64 -7.64
C VAL A 66 28.83 -1.25 -8.62
N ARG A 67 29.21 -2.38 -9.22
CA ARG A 67 28.36 -3.17 -10.12
C ARG A 67 28.59 -4.64 -9.83
N GLU A 68 27.55 -5.32 -9.36
CA GLU A 68 27.60 -6.75 -9.06
C GLU A 68 26.44 -7.48 -9.72
N LYS A 69 26.63 -8.78 -9.93
CA LYS A 69 25.63 -9.71 -10.44
C LYS A 69 25.43 -10.80 -9.40
N GLY A 70 24.19 -11.05 -9.00
CA GLY A 70 23.83 -12.13 -8.11
C GLY A 70 22.64 -12.94 -8.61
N VAL A 71 22.12 -13.78 -7.72
CA VAL A 71 20.90 -14.56 -7.94
C VAL A 71 19.94 -14.31 -6.78
N VAL A 72 18.68 -14.02 -7.10
CA VAL A 72 17.59 -13.90 -6.14
C VAL A 72 16.70 -15.13 -6.25
N LEU A 73 16.31 -15.67 -5.11
CA LEU A 73 15.30 -16.72 -4.98
C LEU A 73 14.21 -16.22 -4.04
N VAL A 74 12.97 -16.19 -4.54
CA VAL A 74 11.76 -16.00 -3.74
C VAL A 74 11.00 -17.31 -3.77
N GLU A 75 10.89 -17.97 -2.62
CA GLU A 75 10.19 -19.25 -2.48
C GLU A 75 8.66 -19.05 -2.44
N SER A 76 7.90 -20.13 -2.61
CA SER A 76 6.43 -20.10 -2.55
C SER A 76 5.88 -19.66 -1.19
N ASP A 77 6.64 -19.87 -0.12
CA ASP A 77 6.32 -19.38 1.23
C ASP A 77 6.79 -17.93 1.48
N LEU A 78 7.28 -17.27 0.42
CA LEU A 78 7.75 -15.89 0.39
C LEU A 78 9.10 -15.65 1.11
N ASN A 79 9.85 -16.71 1.42
CA ASN A 79 11.23 -16.56 1.87
C ASN A 79 12.13 -16.06 0.72
N VAL A 80 13.03 -15.13 1.07
CA VAL A 80 13.94 -14.49 0.11
C VAL A 80 15.38 -14.86 0.43
N SER A 81 16.10 -15.35 -0.57
CA SER A 81 17.54 -15.60 -0.53
C SER A 81 18.26 -14.87 -1.66
N VAL A 82 19.48 -14.40 -1.40
CA VAL A 82 20.34 -13.73 -2.37
C VAL A 82 21.71 -14.38 -2.35
N PHE A 83 22.20 -14.76 -3.53
CA PHE A 83 23.47 -15.44 -3.74
C PHE A 83 24.37 -14.65 -4.68
N ASP A 84 25.65 -15.00 -4.68
CA ASP A 84 26.64 -14.53 -5.66
C ASP A 84 26.89 -13.01 -5.71
N ILE A 85 26.52 -12.28 -4.67
CA ILE A 85 26.99 -10.89 -4.40
C ILE A 85 28.09 -10.98 -3.34
N GLU A 86 29.29 -10.49 -3.64
CA GLU A 86 30.47 -10.61 -2.77
C GLU A 86 30.35 -9.69 -1.55
N ASP A 87 30.00 -8.42 -1.79
CA ASP A 87 29.78 -7.43 -0.75
C ASP A 87 28.55 -7.82 0.11
N SER A 88 28.76 -8.02 1.41
CA SER A 88 27.70 -8.45 2.32
C SER A 88 26.63 -7.38 2.52
N ASP A 89 27.02 -6.12 2.56
CA ASP A 89 26.10 -5.01 2.83
C ASP A 89 25.23 -4.77 1.60
N LEU A 90 25.82 -4.85 0.41
CA LEU A 90 25.09 -4.80 -0.85
C LEU A 90 24.14 -5.99 -1.01
N ARG A 91 24.58 -7.19 -0.63
CA ARG A 91 23.75 -8.40 -0.65
C ARG A 91 22.54 -8.29 0.27
N ASP A 92 22.76 -7.80 1.50
CA ASP A 92 21.70 -7.60 2.48
C ASP A 92 20.75 -6.48 2.06
N PHE A 93 21.26 -5.42 1.44
CA PHE A 93 20.44 -4.38 0.81
C PHE A 93 19.54 -4.95 -0.29
N VAL A 94 20.10 -5.69 -1.25
CA VAL A 94 19.32 -6.32 -2.33
C VAL A 94 18.27 -7.26 -1.76
N LYS A 95 18.64 -8.07 -0.76
CA LYS A 95 17.70 -8.94 -0.04
C LYS A 95 16.56 -8.15 0.58
N GLY A 96 16.86 -7.06 1.28
CA GLY A 96 15.86 -6.17 1.88
C GLY A 96 14.90 -5.59 0.85
N GLN A 97 15.40 -5.14 -0.30
CA GLN A 97 14.56 -4.60 -1.38
C GLN A 97 13.58 -5.65 -1.94
N VAL A 98 14.04 -6.89 -2.14
CA VAL A 98 13.20 -8.00 -2.61
C VAL A 98 12.20 -8.44 -1.52
N GLN A 99 12.61 -8.45 -0.25
CA GLN A 99 11.71 -8.70 0.87
C GLN A 99 10.60 -7.66 0.97
N MET A 100 10.93 -6.39 0.79
CA MET A 100 9.95 -5.31 0.78
C MET A 100 8.94 -5.46 -0.35
N GLU A 101 9.38 -5.78 -1.58
CA GLU A 101 8.46 -6.10 -2.68
C GLU A 101 7.56 -7.29 -2.30
N THR A 102 8.16 -8.36 -1.79
CA THR A 102 7.46 -9.60 -1.41
C THR A 102 6.38 -9.36 -0.34
N ILE A 103 6.66 -8.55 0.68
CA ILE A 103 5.70 -8.20 1.74
C ILE A 103 4.52 -7.41 1.16
N HIS A 104 4.76 -6.52 0.19
CA HIS A 104 3.71 -5.75 -0.47
C HIS A 104 2.88 -6.56 -1.45
N ARG A 105 3.45 -7.64 -1.99
CA ARG A 105 2.74 -8.59 -2.84
C ARG A 105 2.05 -9.71 -2.05
N ARG A 106 2.38 -9.92 -0.78
CA ARG A 106 1.70 -10.90 0.07
C ARG A 106 0.21 -10.58 0.23
N ARG A 107 -0.65 -11.53 -0.11
CA ARG A 107 -2.10 -11.44 0.16
C ARG A 107 -2.40 -11.79 1.62
N LEU A 108 -2.92 -10.83 2.37
CA LEU A 108 -3.50 -11.04 3.70
C LEU A 108 -4.93 -10.50 3.72
N PRO A 109 -5.91 -11.22 4.30
CA PRO A 109 -7.26 -10.69 4.47
C PRO A 109 -7.24 -9.45 5.36
N PHE A 110 -8.07 -8.47 5.03
CA PHE A 110 -8.17 -7.23 5.81
C PHE A 110 -8.52 -7.52 7.27
N GLU A 111 -9.47 -8.44 7.51
CA GLU A 111 -9.88 -8.86 8.86
C GLU A 111 -8.72 -9.41 9.67
N THR A 112 -7.79 -10.15 9.04
CA THR A 112 -6.64 -10.73 9.73
C THR A 112 -5.66 -9.66 10.21
N VAL A 113 -5.49 -8.58 9.46
CA VAL A 113 -4.49 -7.53 9.75
C VAL A 113 -5.09 -6.36 10.53
N HIS A 114 -6.34 -6.02 10.23
CA HIS A 114 -7.01 -4.79 10.65
C HIS A 114 -8.38 -5.02 11.29
N GLY A 115 -8.83 -6.28 11.47
CA GLY A 115 -10.18 -6.59 11.96
C GLY A 115 -10.49 -6.08 13.36
N ASP A 116 -9.47 -6.02 14.22
CA ASP A 116 -9.59 -5.48 15.59
C ASP A 116 -9.27 -3.98 15.68
N ARG A 117 -8.97 -3.34 14.54
CA ARG A 117 -8.58 -1.93 14.48
C ARG A 117 -9.78 -1.04 14.16
N GLN A 118 -9.78 0.15 14.75
CA GLN A 118 -10.80 1.17 14.50
C GLN A 118 -10.23 2.26 13.61
N PHE A 119 -11.05 2.76 12.69
CA PHE A 119 -10.66 3.81 11.76
C PHE A 119 -11.65 4.97 11.83
N ILE A 120 -11.12 6.19 11.83
CA ILE A 120 -11.92 7.42 11.78
C ILE A 120 -11.55 8.25 10.56
N LEU A 121 -12.53 8.96 10.02
CA LEU A 121 -12.33 9.92 8.94
C LEU A 121 -12.09 11.29 9.56
N GLU A 122 -10.96 11.91 9.26
CA GLU A 122 -10.60 13.24 9.79
C GLU A 122 -10.90 14.38 8.83
N GLY A 123 -11.23 14.05 7.60
CA GLY A 123 -11.56 15.02 6.56
C GLY A 123 -11.07 14.58 5.20
N VAL A 124 -11.06 15.53 4.29
CA VAL A 124 -10.55 15.40 2.93
C VAL A 124 -9.55 16.53 2.73
N ASP A 125 -8.38 16.23 2.18
CA ASP A 125 -7.37 17.24 1.89
C ASP A 125 -7.70 18.03 0.61
N GLU A 126 -6.90 19.07 0.33
CA GLU A 126 -7.09 19.96 -0.81
C GLU A 126 -7.03 19.24 -2.18
N MET A 127 -6.42 18.05 -2.21
CA MET A 127 -6.27 17.21 -3.39
C MET A 127 -7.38 16.16 -3.50
N GLY A 128 -8.36 16.17 -2.60
CA GLY A 128 -9.50 15.25 -2.61
C GLY A 128 -9.22 13.90 -1.94
N ALA A 129 -8.10 13.73 -1.24
CA ALA A 129 -7.79 12.49 -0.53
C ALA A 129 -8.43 12.46 0.86
N SER A 130 -9.14 11.36 1.18
CA SER A 130 -9.72 11.13 2.49
C SER A 130 -8.63 10.76 3.51
N ILE A 131 -8.58 11.47 4.63
CA ILE A 131 -7.62 11.21 5.72
C ILE A 131 -8.24 10.20 6.68
N VAL A 132 -7.73 8.97 6.66
CA VAL A 132 -8.19 7.86 7.49
C VAL A 132 -7.18 7.60 8.59
N ARG A 133 -7.53 7.88 9.84
CA ARG A 133 -6.68 7.62 11.00
C ARG A 133 -7.02 6.29 11.65
N GLU A 134 -5.99 5.56 12.06
CA GLU A 134 -6.12 4.36 12.88
C GLU A 134 -6.18 4.74 14.36
N VAL A 135 -7.25 4.33 15.05
CA VAL A 135 -7.50 4.69 16.46
C VAL A 135 -6.88 3.66 17.40
N GLY A 136 -6.26 4.13 18.47
CA GLY A 136 -5.64 3.29 19.49
C GLY A 136 -4.26 2.75 19.08
N ASP A 137 -3.78 3.17 17.91
CA ASP A 137 -2.40 2.96 17.51
C ASP A 137 -1.49 3.96 18.23
N GLU A 138 -0.50 3.45 18.97
CA GLU A 138 0.48 4.27 19.69
C GLU A 138 1.31 5.13 18.74
N SER A 139 1.50 4.65 17.50
CA SER A 139 2.21 5.37 16.44
C SER A 139 1.35 6.45 15.76
N ASN A 140 0.07 6.58 16.13
CA ASN A 140 -0.87 7.54 15.59
C ASN A 140 -0.97 7.51 14.05
N SER A 141 -0.90 6.30 13.48
CA SER A 141 -0.85 6.09 12.04
C SER A 141 -2.08 6.62 11.33
N PHE A 142 -1.85 7.20 10.14
CA PHE A 142 -2.93 7.58 9.24
C PHE A 142 -2.57 7.26 7.79
N TYR A 143 -3.60 7.27 6.96
CA TYR A 143 -3.52 7.02 5.53
C TYR A 143 -4.26 8.12 4.80
N LYS A 144 -3.77 8.50 3.63
CA LYS A 144 -4.58 9.22 2.66
C LYS A 144 -5.10 8.23 1.64
N VAL A 145 -6.42 8.20 1.46
CA VAL A 145 -7.09 7.33 0.49
C VAL A 145 -7.70 8.19 -0.59
N LYS A 146 -7.37 7.91 -1.85
CA LYS A 146 -7.89 8.63 -3.01
C LYS A 146 -8.17 7.65 -4.14
N ASP A 147 -9.31 7.80 -4.81
CA ASP A 147 -9.68 6.98 -5.98
C ASP A 147 -9.54 5.45 -5.78
N GLY A 148 -9.83 4.99 -4.56
CA GLY A 148 -9.73 3.57 -4.20
C GLY A 148 -8.30 3.04 -4.07
N THR A 149 -7.31 3.91 -3.90
CA THR A 149 -5.91 3.56 -3.61
C THR A 149 -5.43 4.25 -2.33
N ILE A 150 -4.40 3.67 -1.71
CA ILE A 150 -3.68 4.30 -0.61
C ILE A 150 -2.70 5.28 -1.27
N ALA A 151 -3.00 6.57 -1.21
CA ALA A 151 -2.20 7.65 -1.79
C ALA A 151 -1.04 8.05 -0.88
N GLN A 152 -1.21 7.91 0.45
CA GLN A 152 -0.14 8.14 1.41
C GLN A 152 -0.26 7.19 2.59
N VAL A 153 0.89 6.76 3.11
CA VAL A 153 1.02 6.03 4.38
C VAL A 153 1.83 6.91 5.33
N ASN A 154 1.39 7.03 6.58
CA ASN A 154 2.16 7.66 7.64
C ASN A 154 2.13 6.80 8.90
N ARG A 155 3.29 6.34 9.37
CA ARG A 155 3.43 5.45 10.54
C ARG A 155 4.77 5.63 11.22
N ILE A 156 4.89 5.16 12.47
CA ILE A 156 6.19 4.94 13.12
C ILE A 156 6.55 3.46 13.02
N LEU A 157 7.73 3.17 12.48
CA LEU A 157 8.28 1.83 12.29
C LEU A 157 9.64 1.75 12.98
N GLN A 158 9.79 0.85 13.95
CA GLN A 158 11.06 0.62 14.67
C GLN A 158 11.72 1.91 15.22
N GLY A 159 10.91 2.87 15.66
CA GLY A 159 11.41 4.14 16.20
C GLY A 159 11.69 5.24 15.17
N VAL A 160 11.35 5.02 13.89
CA VAL A 160 11.48 6.04 12.82
C VAL A 160 10.10 6.37 12.27
N ALA A 161 9.78 7.65 12.10
CA ALA A 161 8.55 8.07 11.43
C ALA A 161 8.73 7.97 9.92
N VAL A 162 7.86 7.24 9.25
CA VAL A 162 7.91 6.97 7.81
C VAL A 162 6.66 7.54 7.14
N THR A 163 6.86 8.34 6.11
CA THR A 163 5.81 8.75 5.17
C THR A 163 6.11 8.19 3.80
N VAL A 164 5.12 7.57 3.17
CA VAL A 164 5.23 7.06 1.80
C VAL A 164 4.15 7.70 0.96
N ASP A 165 4.53 8.48 -0.04
CA ASP A 165 3.65 9.09 -1.03
C ASP A 165 3.62 8.25 -2.30
N THR A 166 2.43 7.78 -2.69
CA THR A 166 2.22 7.08 -3.96
C THR A 166 2.03 8.10 -5.06
N LEU A 167 2.96 8.12 -6.03
CA LEU A 167 2.98 9.08 -7.12
C LEU A 167 2.37 8.49 -8.39
N GLU A 168 2.70 7.25 -8.72
CA GLU A 168 2.15 6.54 -9.88
C GLU A 168 1.74 5.12 -9.54
N THR A 169 0.72 4.65 -10.25
CA THR A 169 0.23 3.28 -10.15
C THR A 169 -0.05 2.69 -11.52
N GLN A 170 0.09 1.38 -11.64
CA GLN A 170 -0.30 0.59 -12.79
C GLN A 170 -1.53 -0.24 -12.45
N SER A 171 -2.58 -0.12 -13.26
CA SER A 171 -3.76 -0.99 -13.13
C SER A 171 -3.48 -2.39 -13.69
N THR A 172 -3.91 -3.41 -12.96
CA THR A 172 -3.91 -4.81 -13.40
C THR A 172 -5.33 -5.37 -13.30
N PRO A 173 -5.63 -6.52 -13.94
CA PRO A 173 -6.93 -7.19 -13.78
C PRO A 173 -7.26 -7.61 -12.33
N LYS A 174 -6.27 -7.65 -11.42
CA LYS A 174 -6.40 -8.12 -10.03
C LYS A 174 -6.12 -7.02 -8.99
N GLY A 175 -6.06 -5.74 -9.39
CA GLY A 175 -5.79 -4.60 -8.50
C GLY A 175 -4.71 -3.66 -9.03
N MET A 176 -4.28 -2.73 -8.20
CA MET A 176 -3.31 -1.68 -8.51
C MET A 176 -1.91 -2.05 -8.00
N LEU A 177 -0.91 -1.86 -8.85
CA LEU A 177 0.51 -1.87 -8.50
C LEU A 177 0.97 -0.43 -8.28
N VAL A 178 1.79 -0.19 -7.26
CA VAL A 178 2.52 1.07 -7.13
C VAL A 178 3.78 0.97 -7.98
N THR A 179 4.04 1.97 -8.82
CA THR A 179 5.18 2.00 -9.75
C THR A 179 6.10 3.19 -9.51
N HIS A 180 5.63 4.23 -8.80
CA HIS A 180 6.45 5.36 -8.39
C HIS A 180 5.98 5.84 -7.03
N PHE A 181 6.90 5.97 -6.09
CA PHE A 181 6.61 6.48 -4.75
C PHE A 181 7.81 7.19 -4.16
N GLN A 182 7.55 8.11 -3.24
CA GLN A 182 8.57 8.73 -2.41
C GLN A 182 8.45 8.24 -0.98
N THR A 183 9.58 8.00 -0.34
CA THR A 183 9.63 7.66 1.08
C THR A 183 10.42 8.72 1.82
N GLU A 184 9.84 9.24 2.90
CA GLU A 184 10.49 10.18 3.81
C GLU A 184 10.61 9.55 5.20
N PHE A 185 11.83 9.53 5.72
CA PHE A 185 12.17 9.06 7.06
C PHE A 185 12.46 10.27 7.96
N ARG A 186 11.81 10.32 9.12
CA ARG A 186 11.94 11.39 10.10
C ARG A 186 12.23 10.84 11.49
N ASP A 187 12.97 11.60 12.27
CA ASP A 187 13.02 11.43 13.71
C ASP A 187 11.62 11.74 14.29
N PRO A 188 10.99 10.80 15.03
CA PRO A 188 9.61 10.96 15.46
C PRO A 188 9.42 12.03 16.55
N GLU A 189 10.48 12.39 17.29
CA GLU A 189 10.40 13.37 18.39
C GLU A 189 10.57 14.81 17.89
N SER A 190 11.60 15.05 17.08
CA SER A 190 11.96 16.36 16.56
C SER A 190 11.28 16.70 15.23
N GLY A 191 10.84 15.68 14.48
CA GLY A 191 10.32 15.81 13.12
C GLY A 191 11.41 16.11 12.07
N GLN A 192 12.70 16.02 12.42
CA GLN A 192 13.80 16.22 11.48
C GLN A 192 13.78 15.14 10.39
N ILE A 193 13.85 15.56 9.13
CA ILE A 193 14.06 14.65 8.00
C ILE A 193 15.46 14.07 8.10
N LEU A 194 15.53 12.74 8.13
CA LEU A 194 16.76 11.96 8.18
C LEU A 194 17.19 11.61 6.75
N GLU A 195 16.22 11.15 5.96
CA GLU A 195 16.43 10.60 4.62
C GLU A 195 15.16 10.75 3.80
N GLN A 196 15.32 11.00 2.49
CA GLN A 196 14.22 10.93 1.55
C GLN A 196 14.66 10.27 0.24
N GLU A 197 13.83 9.34 -0.23
CA GLU A 197 14.09 8.53 -1.43
C GLU A 197 12.94 8.67 -2.44
N ASP A 198 13.30 8.69 -3.72
CA ASP A 198 12.39 8.55 -4.87
C ASP A 198 12.60 7.17 -5.52
N VAL A 199 11.53 6.38 -5.57
CA VAL A 199 11.61 4.97 -6.01
C VAL A 199 10.70 4.74 -7.20
N VAL A 200 11.29 4.27 -8.30
CA VAL A 200 10.57 3.90 -9.52
C VAL A 200 10.74 2.41 -9.79
N ASP A 201 9.62 1.72 -9.89
CA ASP A 201 9.52 0.29 -10.14
C ASP A 201 8.96 0.01 -11.54
N ARG A 202 9.41 -1.10 -12.14
CA ARG A 202 8.77 -1.71 -13.30
C ARG A 202 8.43 -3.16 -13.02
N HIS A 203 7.21 -3.55 -13.38
CA HIS A 203 6.74 -4.92 -13.29
C HIS A 203 6.36 -5.45 -14.66
N GLU A 204 6.64 -6.73 -14.88
CA GLU A 204 6.22 -7.46 -16.09
C GLU A 204 5.42 -8.70 -15.72
N GLN A 205 4.50 -9.11 -16.59
CA GLN A 205 3.71 -10.31 -16.38
C GLN A 205 4.49 -11.55 -16.82
N ILE A 206 4.91 -12.37 -15.86
CA ILE A 206 5.74 -13.57 -16.05
C ILE A 206 5.09 -14.71 -15.26
N GLY A 207 4.84 -15.85 -15.92
CA GLY A 207 4.17 -16.99 -15.27
C GLY A 207 2.77 -16.67 -14.74
N GLY A 208 2.10 -15.63 -15.27
CA GLY A 208 0.78 -15.19 -14.79
C GLY A 208 0.81 -14.19 -13.63
N TYR A 209 2.00 -13.86 -13.11
CA TYR A 209 2.20 -12.90 -12.01
C TYR A 209 2.92 -11.65 -12.51
N TYR A 210 2.60 -10.49 -11.95
CA TYR A 210 3.40 -9.28 -12.15
C TYR A 210 4.57 -9.34 -11.18
N LEU A 211 5.79 -9.39 -11.74
CA LEU A 211 7.05 -9.50 -11.00
C LEU A 211 7.91 -8.27 -11.26
N LEU A 212 8.64 -7.82 -10.25
CA LEU A 212 9.55 -6.68 -10.34
C LEU A 212 10.70 -7.04 -11.29
N THR A 213 10.87 -6.27 -12.37
CA THR A 213 11.96 -6.42 -13.33
C THR A 213 13.00 -5.32 -13.19
N GLN A 214 12.61 -4.14 -12.70
CA GLN A 214 13.50 -3.02 -12.47
C GLN A 214 13.07 -2.23 -11.24
N ARG A 215 14.04 -1.73 -10.48
CA ARG A 215 13.87 -0.71 -9.44
C ARG A 215 14.99 0.31 -9.55
N SER A 216 14.67 1.60 -9.52
CA SER A 216 15.62 2.67 -9.24
C SER A 216 15.26 3.34 -7.93
N ILE A 217 16.26 3.64 -7.12
CA ILE A 217 16.14 4.34 -5.85
C ILE A 217 17.12 5.51 -5.91
N GLU A 218 16.58 6.72 -5.96
CA GLU A 218 17.32 7.95 -6.01
C GLU A 218 17.17 8.68 -4.67
N GLN A 219 18.28 9.10 -4.09
CA GLN A 219 18.27 9.89 -2.86
C GLN A 219 17.95 11.35 -3.20
N ILE A 220 17.16 12.02 -2.36
CA ILE A 220 16.90 13.46 -2.49
C ILE A 220 17.93 14.22 -1.64
N PRO A 221 19.06 14.70 -2.21
CA PRO A 221 20.23 15.06 -1.40
C PRO A 221 19.98 16.27 -0.49
N GLU A 222 19.03 17.13 -0.86
CA GLU A 222 18.62 18.30 -0.09
C GLU A 222 17.80 17.93 1.16
N ALA A 223 17.21 16.74 1.17
CA ALA A 223 16.36 16.21 2.23
C ALA A 223 16.98 15.03 2.98
N THR A 224 18.21 14.62 2.63
CA THR A 224 18.93 13.53 3.31
C THR A 224 20.12 14.08 4.10
N LEU A 225 20.20 13.75 5.40
CA LEU A 225 21.37 14.09 6.20
C LEU A 225 22.57 13.26 5.76
N SER A 226 23.76 13.85 5.80
CA SER A 226 24.98 13.23 5.26
C SER A 226 25.33 11.87 5.88
N GLU A 227 24.85 11.59 7.10
CA GLU A 227 25.09 10.30 7.77
C GLU A 227 24.19 9.17 7.26
N PHE A 228 23.05 9.50 6.63
CA PHE A 228 22.12 8.55 6.00
C PHE A 228 22.29 8.50 4.47
N ALA A 229 23.14 9.37 3.90
CA ALA A 229 23.31 9.46 2.46
C ALA A 229 23.90 8.16 1.87
N MET A 230 23.14 7.56 0.96
CA MET A 230 23.55 6.40 0.17
C MET A 230 23.73 6.78 -1.31
N PRO A 231 24.54 6.04 -2.10
CA PRO A 231 24.55 6.21 -3.54
C PRO A 231 23.21 5.78 -4.15
N ASP A 232 22.79 6.41 -5.25
CA ASP A 232 21.65 5.94 -6.02
C ASP A 232 21.83 4.47 -6.42
N VAL A 233 20.75 3.71 -6.33
CA VAL A 233 20.75 2.28 -6.60
C VAL A 233 19.83 1.96 -7.76
N SER A 234 20.29 1.08 -8.65
CA SER A 234 19.41 0.43 -9.62
C SER A 234 19.55 -1.08 -9.53
N LEU A 235 18.40 -1.76 -9.52
CA LEU A 235 18.27 -3.21 -9.57
C LEU A 235 17.60 -3.57 -10.90
N ARG A 236 18.17 -4.53 -11.62
CA ARG A 236 17.53 -5.16 -12.78
C ARG A 236 17.48 -6.67 -12.56
N PHE A 237 16.30 -7.25 -12.72
CA PHE A 237 16.04 -8.67 -12.60
C PHE A 237 15.88 -9.26 -14.00
N ASP A 238 16.88 -10.02 -14.43
CA ASP A 238 16.93 -10.70 -15.72
C ASP A 238 16.69 -12.21 -15.51
N GLU A 239 16.40 -12.94 -16.60
CA GLU A 239 16.29 -14.40 -16.59
C GLU A 239 15.30 -14.93 -15.53
N ILE A 240 14.19 -14.19 -15.31
CA ILE A 240 13.20 -14.55 -14.29
C ILE A 240 12.51 -15.86 -14.67
N GLN A 241 12.57 -16.84 -13.76
CA GLN A 241 11.99 -18.18 -13.92
C GLN A 241 11.06 -18.49 -12.74
N PRO A 242 9.76 -18.73 -12.98
CA PRO A 242 8.88 -19.31 -11.96
C PRO A 242 9.43 -20.66 -11.47
N LEU A 243 9.23 -20.97 -10.20
CA LEU A 243 9.64 -22.25 -9.61
C LEU A 243 8.68 -23.41 -9.94
#